data_AF-A0A136KL84-F1
#
_entry.id   AF-A0A136KL84-F1
#
_cell.length_a   1.000
_cell.length_b   1.000
_cell.length_c   1.000
_cell.angle_alpha   90.00
_cell.angle_beta   90.00
_cell.angle_gamma   90.00
#
_symmetry.space_group_name_H-M   'P 1'
#
loop_
_entity.id
_entity.type
_entity.pdbx_description
1 polymer ?
#
loop_
_entity_poly.entity_id
_entity_poly.type
_entity_poly.pdbx_seq_one_letter_code
_entity_poly.pdbx_strand_id
1 'polypeptide(L)' 'MKNLKTEKRLRRKSKIKNRIRGTKEMPRLTVYRSNKHIYAQLIDDSIGKTIVAASDAKVKKRSATEKSN' A
#
# COMPACT_ATOMS: atom_id res chain seq x y z
N MET A 1 19.94 -17.33 3.64
CA MET A 1 20.47 -16.09 3.01
C MET A 1 19.52 -14.93 3.26
N LYS A 2 20.00 -13.79 3.77
CA LYS A 2 19.17 -12.59 3.98
C LYS A 2 18.79 -11.96 2.63
N ASN A 3 17.49 -11.73 2.42
CA ASN A 3 17.03 -11.01 1.23
C ASN A 3 17.20 -9.50 1.43
N LEU A 4 18.36 -8.97 1.02
CA LEU A 4 18.77 -7.57 1.20
C LEU A 4 17.74 -6.56 0.67
N LYS A 5 17.03 -6.89 -0.42
CA LYS A 5 15.97 -6.04 -0.99
C LYS A 5 14.79 -5.91 -0.02
N THR A 6 14.37 -7.01 0.57
CA THR A 6 13.29 -7.03 1.56
C THR A 6 13.68 -6.25 2.82
N GLU A 7 14.89 -6.42 3.33
CA GLU A 7 15.37 -5.70 4.52
C GLU A 7 15.44 -4.18 4.28
N LYS A 8 16.04 -3.74 3.16
CA LYS A 8 16.09 -2.31 2.80
C LYS A 8 14.69 -1.70 2.71
N ARG A 9 13.72 -2.45 2.16
CA ARG A 9 12.33 -2.00 2.07
C ARG A 9 11.67 -1.90 3.44
N LEU A 10 11.84 -2.90 4.31
CA LEU A 10 11.30 -2.87 5.68
C LEU A 10 11.88 -1.70 6.49
N ARG A 11 13.19 -1.45 6.37
CA ARG A 11 13.87 -0.32 7.02
C ARG A 11 13.26 1.02 6.59
N ARG A 12 13.08 1.23 5.28
CA ARG A 12 12.43 2.45 4.75
C ARG A 12 10.98 2.56 5.23
N LYS A 13 10.22 1.45 5.22
CA LYS A 13 8.83 1.41 5.68
C LYS A 13 8.73 1.82 7.16
N SER A 14 9.61 1.29 8.01
CA SER A 14 9.68 1.66 9.42
C SER A 14 10.00 3.15 9.60
N LYS A 15 11.02 3.66 8.91
CA LYS A 15 11.39 5.09 8.96
C LYS A 15 10.24 6.01 8.54
N ILE A 16 9.49 5.64 7.49
CA ILE A 16 8.34 6.42 7.01
C ILE A 16 7.19 6.37 8.02
N LYS A 17 6.90 5.21 8.61
CA LYS A 17 5.87 5.06 9.65
C LYS A 17 6.13 5.93 10.88
N ASN A 18 7.40 6.15 11.24
CA ASN A 18 7.73 7.04 12.35
C ASN A 18 7.41 8.52 12.06
N ARG A 19 7.45 8.92 10.79
CA ARG A 19 7.15 10.30 10.36
C ARG A 19 5.68 10.49 9.98
N ILE A 20 5.07 9.47 9.40
CA ILE A 20 3.71 9.51 8.86
C ILE A 20 2.89 8.47 9.61
N ARG A 21 2.00 8.95 10.48
CA ARG A 21 1.03 8.14 11.23
C ARG A 21 -0.38 8.44 10.72
N GLY A 22 -1.16 7.40 10.48
CA GLY A 22 -2.56 7.52 10.06
C GLY A 22 -3.52 7.49 11.24
N THR A 23 -4.58 8.29 11.19
CA THR A 23 -5.70 8.29 12.13
C THR A 23 -6.99 7.87 11.42
N LYS A 24 -8.11 7.79 12.15
CA LYS A 24 -9.42 7.48 11.55
C LYS A 24 -9.85 8.47 10.47
N GLU A 25 -9.59 9.76 10.69
CA GLU A 25 -9.94 10.85 9.76
C GLU A 25 -8.95 10.92 8.59
N MET A 26 -7.65 10.70 8.87
CA MET A 26 -6.61 10.68 7.85
C MET A 26 -5.82 9.38 7.90
N PRO A 27 -6.37 8.27 7.36
CA PRO A 27 -5.73 6.96 7.42
C PRO A 27 -4.49 6.89 6.53
N ARG A 28 -3.52 6.07 6.95
CA ARG A 28 -2.26 5.90 6.22
C ARG A 28 -2.43 4.87 5.11
N LEU A 29 -2.14 5.27 3.88
CA LEU A 29 -2.06 4.36 2.74
C LEU A 29 -0.72 3.61 2.73
N THR A 30 -0.75 2.28 2.63
CA THR A 30 0.43 1.45 2.37
C THR A 30 0.26 0.73 1.05
N VAL A 31 1.28 0.83 0.19
CA VAL A 31 1.33 0.15 -1.11
C VAL A 31 2.44 -0.89 -1.11
N TYR A 32 2.14 -2.08 -1.61
CA TYR A 32 3.11 -3.13 -1.90
C TYR A 32 3.02 -3.51 -3.38
N ARG A 33 4.15 -3.43 -4.07
CA ARG A 33 4.27 -3.82 -5.48
C ARG A 33 5.12 -5.07 -5.58
N SER A 34 4.54 -6.10 -6.19
CA SER A 34 5.24 -7.31 -6.64
C SER A 34 5.56 -7.17 -8.14
N ASN A 35 6.19 -8.20 -8.72
CA ASN A 35 6.45 -8.20 -10.16
C ASN A 35 5.15 -8.31 -10.99
N LYS A 36 4.09 -8.94 -10.44
CA LYS A 36 2.85 -9.24 -11.16
C LYS A 36 1.68 -8.36 -10.76
N HIS A 37 1.59 -7.99 -9.48
CA HIS A 37 0.43 -7.35 -8.87
C HIS A 37 0.81 -6.21 -7.94
N ILE A 38 -0.13 -5.30 -7.72
CA ILE A 38 -0.04 -4.19 -6.77
C ILE A 38 -1.17 -4.28 -5.74
N TYR A 39 -0.81 -4.04 -4.50
CA TYR A 39 -1.69 -4.15 -3.35
C TYR A 39 -1.64 -2.85 -2.56
N ALA A 40 -2.80 -2.34 -2.16
CA ALA A 40 -2.95 -1.11 -1.39
C ALA A 40 -3.86 -1.34 -0.18
N GLN A 41 -3.54 -0.73 0.95
CA GLN A 41 -4.33 -0.81 2.18
C GLN A 41 -4.39 0.56 2.85
N LEU A 42 -5.57 0.95 3.33
CA LEU A 42 -5.78 2.10 4.20
C LEU A 42 -5.84 1.62 5.65
N ILE A 43 -4.95 2.15 6.49
CA ILE A 43 -4.75 1.69 7.87
C ILE A 43 -4.94 2.87 8.83
N ASP A 44 -5.68 2.64 9.90
CA ASP A 44 -5.70 3.49 11.07
C ASP A 44 -4.64 2.99 12.08
N ASP A 45 -3.58 3.78 12.28
CA ASP A 45 -2.46 3.42 13.18
C ASP A 45 -2.76 3.73 14.66
N SER A 46 -3.91 4.34 14.99
CA SER A 46 -4.34 4.51 16.38
C SER A 46 -4.82 3.19 16.99
N ILE A 47 -5.63 2.46 16.21
CA ILE A 47 -6.19 1.14 16.56
C ILE A 47 -5.46 -0.03 15.90
N GLY A 48 -4.54 0.24 14.97
CA GLY A 48 -3.79 -0.77 14.24
C GLY A 48 -4.63 -1.58 13.24
N LYS A 49 -5.78 -1.06 12.80
CA LYS A 49 -6.74 -1.79 11.97
C LYS A 49 -6.69 -1.32 10.52
N THR A 50 -6.78 -2.25 9.58
CA THR A 50 -6.98 -1.95 8.17
C THR A 50 -8.45 -1.65 7.93
N ILE A 51 -8.74 -0.46 7.40
CA ILE A 51 -10.11 -0.03 7.09
C ILE A 51 -10.55 -0.62 5.76
N VAL A 52 -9.70 -0.50 4.73
CA VAL A 52 -9.98 -0.97 3.37
C VAL A 52 -8.71 -1.55 2.75
N ALA A 53 -8.87 -2.57 1.91
CA ALA A 53 -7.80 -3.13 1.09
C ALA A 53 -8.26 -3.29 -0.37
N ALA A 54 -7.35 -3.02 -1.31
CA ALA A 54 -7.57 -3.15 -2.74
C ALA A 54 -6.33 -3.74 -3.43
N SER A 55 -6.54 -4.41 -4.56
CA SER A 55 -5.46 -4.98 -5.38
C SER A 55 -5.87 -5.08 -6.84
N ASP A 56 -4.94 -4.88 -7.76
CA ASP A 56 -5.19 -4.99 -9.22
C ASP A 56 -5.69 -6.38 -9.63
N ALA A 57 -5.25 -7.44 -8.94
CA ALA A 57 -5.70 -8.81 -9.19
C ALA A 57 -7.22 -9.00 -9.05
N LYS A 58 -7.91 -8.12 -8.30
CA LYS A 58 -9.35 -8.15 -8.08
C LYS A 58 -10.11 -7.12 -8.91
N VAL A 59 -9.40 -6.25 -9.63
CA VAL A 59 -10.01 -5.21 -10.45
C VAL A 59 -10.34 -5.80 -11.81
N LYS A 60 -11.63 -5.72 -12.20
CA LYS A 60 -12.06 -6.05 -13.56
C LYS A 60 -11.38 -5.05 -14.49
N LYS A 61 -10.44 -5.52 -15.33
CA LYS A 61 -9.76 -4.66 -16.30
C LYS A 61 -10.82 -4.01 -17.18
N ARG A 62 -10.91 -2.67 -17.16
CA ARG A 62 -11.68 -1.94 -18.17
C ARG A 62 -10.94 -2.13 -19.50
N SER A 63 -11.65 -2.58 -20.53
CA SER A 63 -11.15 -2.55 -21.91
C SER A 63 -10.75 -1.11 -22.24
N ALA A 64 -9.73 -0.96 -23.08
CA ALA A 64 -9.10 0.32 -23.38
C ALA A 64 -10.04 1.28 -24.15
N THR A 65 -10.84 2.04 -23.40
CA THR A 65 -11.59 3.23 -23.80
C THR A 65 -12.00 3.85 -22.45
N GLU A 66 -11.56 5.02 -22.00
CA GLU A 66 -11.34 6.29 -22.66
C GLU A 66 -10.08 6.95 -22.06
N LYS A 67 -9.20 7.48 -22.90
CA LYS A 67 -8.22 8.47 -22.45
C LYS A 67 -8.95 9.81 -22.38
N SER A 68 -9.12 10.36 -21.19
CA SER A 68 -9.63 11.72 -20.99
C SER A 68 -8.54 12.73 -21.40
N ASN A 69 -8.95 13.72 -22.20
CA ASN A 69 -8.16 14.86 -22.68
C ASN A 69 -7.50 15.67 -21.56
#